data_AF-A0A7J5A6G4-F1
#
_entry.id   AF-A0A7J5A6G4-F1
#
_cell.length_a   1.000
_cell.length_b   1.000
_cell.length_c   1.000
_cell.angle_alpha   90.00
_cell.angle_beta   90.00
_cell.angle_gamma   90.00
#
_symmetry.space_group_name_H-M   'P 1'
#
loop_
_entity.id
_entity.type
_entity.pdbx_description
1 polymer ?
#
loop_
_entity_poly.entity_id
_entity_poly.type
_entity_poly.pdbx_seq_one_letter_code
_entity_poly.pdbx_strand_id
1 'polypeptide(L)'
;TFDWANQAMALSRAVLKPDMCGAIEAPVLLFQAGRDVWVLNGPQDDFVERVREGGGSIEKVRYSQSLHEIFSMPNAVLGSYLGKILDFLSAPNASLAE
;
A
#
# COMPACT_ATOMS: atom_id res chain seq x y z
N THR A 1 -3.32 20.05 24.41
CA THR A 1 -4.53 20.11 23.55
C THR A 1 -4.07 20.37 22.13
N PHE A 2 -4.54 19.59 21.15
CA PHE A 2 -3.99 19.38 19.79
C PHE A 2 -2.84 18.36 19.66
N ASP A 3 -2.57 17.56 20.70
CA ASP A 3 -1.52 16.54 20.62
C ASP A 3 -1.75 15.53 19.50
N TRP A 4 -3.01 15.24 19.14
CA TRP A 4 -3.36 14.41 17.98
C TRP A 4 -2.82 14.98 16.66
N ALA A 5 -2.80 16.31 16.48
CA ALA A 5 -2.28 16.94 15.27
C ALA A 5 -0.75 16.87 15.23
N ASN A 6 -0.10 17.07 16.38
CA ASN A 6 1.35 16.88 16.50
C ASN A 6 1.76 15.43 16.23
N GLN A 7 0.99 14.46 16.75
CA GLN A 7 1.22 13.03 16.48
C GLN A 7 0.99 12.69 15.01
N ALA A 8 -0.04 13.24 14.36
CA ALA A 8 -0.27 13.04 12.93
C ALA A 8 0.90 13.58 12.08
N MET A 9 1.44 14.74 12.43
CA MET A 9 2.62 15.32 11.78
C MET A 9 3.91 14.53 12.05
N ALA A 10 4.05 13.97 13.25
CA ALA A 10 5.18 13.09 13.57
C ALA A 10 5.09 11.78 12.77
N LEU A 11 3.89 11.19 12.70
CA LEU A 11 3.62 9.97 11.95
C LEU A 11 3.88 10.15 10.44
N SER A 12 3.44 11.27 9.85
CA SER A 12 3.66 11.54 8.42
C SER A 12 5.14 11.59 8.04
N ARG A 13 6.02 11.96 8.99
CA ARG A 13 7.48 11.92 8.81
C ARG A 13 8.08 10.55 9.13
N ALA A 14 7.50 9.81 10.07
CA ALA A 14 8.00 8.53 10.53
C ALA A 14 7.69 7.38 9.56
N VAL A 15 6.51 7.40 8.93
CA VAL A 15 5.99 6.29 8.10
C VAL A 15 6.86 5.97 6.87
N LEU A 16 7.65 6.93 6.40
CA LEU A 16 8.56 6.74 5.28
C LEU A 16 10.02 6.55 5.73
N LYS A 17 10.37 6.59 7.02
CA LYS A 17 11.80 6.48 7.39
C LYS A 17 12.40 5.15 6.88
N PRO A 18 13.62 5.15 6.32
CA PRO A 18 14.20 3.94 5.70
C PRO A 18 14.28 2.74 6.64
N ASP A 19 14.61 2.96 7.91
CA ASP A 19 14.65 1.91 8.95
C ASP A 19 13.25 1.31 9.22
N MET A 20 12.22 2.15 9.24
CA MET A 20 10.83 1.71 9.42
C MET A 20 10.31 0.95 8.19
N CYS A 21 10.59 1.43 6.98
CA CYS A 21 10.19 0.75 5.75
C CYS A 21 10.96 -0.57 5.55
N GLY A 22 12.25 -0.60 5.87
CA GLY A 22 13.10 -1.79 5.78
C GLY A 22 12.79 -2.86 6.83
N ALA A 23 12.07 -2.50 7.91
CA ALA A 23 11.57 -3.45 8.89
C ALA A 23 10.28 -4.18 8.46
N ILE A 24 9.75 -3.91 7.26
CA ILE A 24 8.56 -4.60 6.75
C ILE A 24 8.95 -5.98 6.22
N GLU A 25 8.64 -7.01 7.00
CA GLU A 25 8.92 -8.41 6.66
C GLU A 25 7.76 -9.09 5.90
N ALA A 26 6.52 -8.71 6.23
CA ALA A 26 5.34 -9.29 5.61
C ALA A 26 5.24 -8.86 4.13
N PRO A 27 4.98 -9.79 3.19
CA PRO A 27 4.67 -9.41 1.81
C PRO A 27 3.49 -8.45 1.74
N VAL A 28 3.60 -7.40 0.92
CA VAL A 28 2.57 -6.36 0.79
C VAL A 28 2.01 -6.33 -0.64
N LEU A 29 0.69 -6.34 -0.76
CA LEU A 29 -0.02 -5.94 -1.98
C LEU A 29 -0.66 -4.57 -1.76
N LEU A 30 -0.14 -3.55 -2.43
CA LEU A 30 -0.64 -2.18 -2.35
C LEU A 30 -1.49 -1.84 -3.59
N PHE A 31 -2.72 -1.40 -3.35
CA PHE A 31 -3.60 -0.90 -4.39
C PHE A 31 -3.67 0.62 -4.36
N GLN A 32 -3.56 1.24 -5.53
CA GLN A 32 -3.56 2.69 -5.68
C GLN A 32 -4.62 3.13 -6.68
N ALA A 33 -5.51 4.02 -6.25
CA ALA A 33 -6.51 4.65 -7.10
C ALA A 33 -5.91 5.90 -7.77
N GLY A 34 -5.92 5.94 -9.10
CA GLY A 34 -5.26 7.01 -9.87
C GLY A 34 -5.98 8.36 -9.84
N ARG A 35 -7.27 8.37 -9.49
CA ARG A 35 -8.09 9.59 -9.35
C ARG A 35 -8.50 9.85 -7.90
N ASP A 36 -7.73 9.32 -6.94
CA ASP A 36 -7.95 9.55 -5.52
C ASP A 36 -7.63 11.00 -5.15
N VAL A 37 -8.61 11.69 -4.56
CA VAL A 37 -8.50 13.07 -4.09
C VAL A 37 -8.33 13.17 -2.58
N TRP A 38 -8.40 12.05 -1.86
CA TRP A 38 -8.25 11.97 -0.41
C TRP A 38 -6.86 11.46 -0.02
N VAL A 39 -6.28 10.54 -0.80
CA VAL A 39 -4.96 9.97 -0.56
C VAL A 39 -4.05 10.19 -1.77
N LEU A 40 -3.02 11.01 -1.57
CA LEU A 40 -2.07 11.35 -2.63
C LEU A 40 -1.31 10.11 -3.12
N ASN A 41 -1.13 10.00 -4.44
CA ASN A 41 -0.42 8.88 -5.06
C ASN A 41 1.11 8.94 -4.82
N GLY A 42 1.71 10.12 -4.88
CA GLY A 42 3.17 10.29 -4.73
C GLY A 42 3.73 9.67 -3.43
N PRO A 43 3.18 9.97 -2.24
CA PRO A 43 3.65 9.35 -1.00
C PRO A 43 3.51 7.83 -0.95
N GLN A 44 2.52 7.25 -1.65
CA GLN A 44 2.40 5.79 -1.77
C GLN A 44 3.47 5.22 -2.71
N ASP A 45 3.84 5.96 -3.76
CA ASP A 45 4.93 5.58 -4.66
C ASP A 45 6.27 5.57 -3.89
N ASP A 46 6.54 6.62 -3.11
CA ASP A 46 7.72 6.70 -2.23
C ASP A 46 7.77 5.55 -1.22
N PHE A 47 6.63 5.20 -0.62
CA PHE A 47 6.54 4.07 0.32
C PHE A 47 6.96 2.76 -0.34
N VAL A 48 6.44 2.49 -1.54
CA VAL A 48 6.77 1.26 -2.29
C VAL A 48 8.26 1.21 -2.65
N GLU A 49 8.86 2.33 -3.03
CA GLU A 49 10.29 2.41 -3.31
C GLU A 49 11.12 2.12 -2.07
N ARG A 50 10.81 2.76 -0.93
CA ARG A 50 11.58 2.57 0.32
C ARG A 50 11.47 1.17 0.89
N VAL A 51 10.30 0.52 0.78
CA VAL A 51 10.15 -0.90 1.17
C VAL A 51 11.05 -1.79 0.32
N ARG A 52 11.10 -1.55 -1.00
CA ARG A 52 11.98 -2.31 -1.92
C ARG A 52 13.46 -2.06 -1.65
N GLU A 53 13.85 -0.81 -1.41
CA GLU A 53 15.23 -0.45 -1.02
C GLU A 53 15.66 -1.14 0.27
N GLY A 54 14.72 -1.30 1.21
CA GLY A 54 14.92 -2.05 2.45
C GLY A 54 14.93 -3.59 2.29
N GLY A 55 14.74 -4.11 1.08
CA GLY A 55 14.69 -5.55 0.78
C GLY A 55 13.34 -6.21 0.99
N GLY A 56 12.29 -5.44 1.33
CA GLY A 56 10.94 -5.95 1.54
C GLY A 56 10.21 -6.33 0.25
N SER A 57 9.27 -7.27 0.36
CA SER A 57 8.44 -7.73 -0.75
C SER A 57 7.16 -6.90 -0.87
N ILE A 58 7.05 -6.10 -1.93
CA ILE A 58 5.85 -5.29 -2.20
C ILE A 58 5.47 -5.21 -3.68
N GLU A 59 4.25 -5.62 -3.99
CA GLU A 59 3.59 -5.43 -5.28
C GLU A 59 2.68 -4.19 -5.22
N LYS A 60 2.77 -3.31 -6.22
CA LYS A 60 1.87 -2.17 -6.38
C LYS A 60 1.02 -2.36 -7.62
N VAL A 61 -0.31 -2.27 -7.47
CA VAL A 61 -1.28 -2.28 -8.57
C VAL A 61 -1.99 -0.93 -8.64
N ARG A 62 -1.87 -0.23 -9.77
CA ARG A 62 -2.54 1.06 -10.01
C ARG A 62 -3.78 0.90 -10.88
N TYR A 63 -4.93 1.33 -10.37
CA TYR A 63 -6.15 1.50 -11.15
C TYR A 63 -6.31 2.97 -11.55
N SER A 64 -5.75 3.34 -12.70
CA SER A 64 -5.59 4.75 -13.12
C SER A 64 -6.87 5.56 -13.14
N GLN A 65 -8.02 4.93 -13.43
CA GLN A 65 -9.33 5.60 -13.51
C GLN A 65 -10.19 5.44 -12.25
N SER A 66 -9.73 4.70 -11.24
CA SER A 66 -10.50 4.49 -10.02
C SER A 66 -10.43 5.69 -9.08
N LEU A 67 -11.54 5.91 -8.38
CA LEU A 67 -11.64 6.85 -7.26
C LEU A 67 -11.18 6.18 -5.96
N HIS A 68 -11.23 6.93 -4.86
CA HIS A 68 -11.11 6.37 -3.52
C HIS A 68 -12.10 5.21 -3.32
N GLU A 69 -11.74 4.24 -2.48
CA GLU A 69 -12.52 3.00 -2.27
C GLU A 69 -12.69 2.17 -3.55
N ILE A 70 -11.60 1.59 -4.07
CA ILE A 70 -11.62 0.75 -5.28
C ILE A 70 -12.65 -0.40 -5.18
N PHE A 71 -12.90 -0.91 -3.97
CA PHE A 71 -13.90 -1.95 -3.71
C PHE A 71 -15.35 -1.51 -4.01
N SER A 72 -15.61 -0.21 -4.13
CA SER A 72 -16.92 0.38 -4.49
C SER A 72 -17.05 0.69 -5.98
N MET A 73 -16.02 0.42 -6.79
CA MET A 73 -16.03 0.66 -8.24
C MET A 73 -16.91 -0.37 -8.99
N PRO A 74 -17.35 -0.06 -10.23
CA PRO A 74 -18.13 -1.01 -11.04
C PRO A 74 -17.45 -2.36 -11.22
N ASN A 75 -18.23 -3.41 -11.49
CA ASN A 75 -17.78 -4.81 -11.55
C ASN A 75 -16.56 -5.07 -12.44
N ALA A 76 -16.38 -4.31 -13.52
CA ALA A 76 -15.20 -4.42 -14.37
C ALA A 76 -13.89 -4.13 -13.61
N VAL A 77 -13.90 -3.15 -12.71
CA VAL A 77 -12.76 -2.82 -11.83
C VAL A 77 -12.73 -3.76 -10.63
N LEU A 78 -13.88 -3.94 -9.96
CA LEU A 78 -13.98 -4.76 -8.75
C LEU A 78 -13.53 -6.21 -9.00
N GLY A 79 -13.92 -6.81 -10.12
CA GLY A 79 -13.52 -8.18 -10.46
C GLY A 79 -12.00 -8.33 -10.60
N SER A 80 -11.35 -7.39 -11.28
CA SER A 80 -9.88 -7.36 -11.38
C SER A 80 -9.22 -7.15 -10.01
N TYR A 81 -9.76 -6.25 -9.19
CA TYR A 81 -9.26 -5.95 -7.85
C TYR A 81 -9.31 -7.18 -6.93
N LEU A 82 -10.46 -7.88 -6.90
CA LEU A 82 -10.62 -9.11 -6.14
C LEU A 82 -9.73 -10.24 -6.66
N GLY A 83 -9.58 -10.38 -7.98
CA GLY A 83 -8.68 -11.36 -8.58
C GLY A 83 -7.25 -11.20 -8.08
N LYS A 84 -6.73 -9.96 -8.08
CA LYS A 84 -5.39 -9.65 -7.56
C LYS A 84 -5.21 -9.99 -6.09
N ILE A 85 -6.23 -9.77 -5.26
CA ILE A 85 -6.20 -10.16 -3.84
C ILE A 85 -6.13 -11.67 -3.69
N LEU A 86 -7.00 -12.41 -4.41
CA LEU A 86 -7.07 -13.87 -4.32
C LEU A 86 -5.78 -14.52 -4.83
N ASP A 87 -5.22 -14.02 -5.94
CA ASP A 87 -3.95 -14.49 -6.48
C ASP A 87 -2.80 -14.31 -5.47
N PHE A 88 -2.72 -13.13 -4.84
CA PHE A 88 -1.70 -12.82 -3.84
C PHE A 88 -1.81 -13.73 -2.60
N LEU A 89 -3.04 -13.97 -2.11
CA LEU A 89 -3.28 -14.84 -0.95
C LEU A 89 -3.11 -16.33 -1.27
N SER A 90 -3.26 -16.72 -2.54
CA SER A 90 -3.08 -18.10 -2.99
C SER A 90 -1.63 -18.41 -3.33
N ALA A 91 -0.75 -17.40 -3.41
CA ALA A 91 0.66 -17.61 -3.65
C ALA A 91 1.24 -18.48 -2.53
N PRO A 92 1.94 -19.59 -2.85
CA PRO A 92 2.56 -20.42 -1.82
C PRO A 92 3.54 -19.55 -1.04
N ASN A 93 3.32 -19.44 0.28
CA ASN A 93 4.10 -18.58 1.17
C ASN A 93 5.60 -18.70 0.85
N ALA A 94 6.20 -17.60 0.38
CA ALA A 94 7.61 -17.34 0.63
C ALA A 94 7.74 -17.20 2.16
N SER A 95 7.97 -18.33 2.82
CA SER A 95 8.26 -18.50 4.25
C SER A 95 7.32 -17.79 5.24
N LEU A 96 6.21 -18.45 5.59
CA LEU A 96 5.91 -18.61 7.02
C LEU A 96 6.83 -19.74 7.51
N ALA A 97 8.12 -19.45 7.67
CA ALA A 97 9.02 -20.35 8.36
C ALA A 97 8.87 -20.07 9.85
N GLU A 98 8.30 -21.05 10.57
CA GLU A 98 8.46 -21.17 12.03
C GLU A 98 9.94 -21.34 12.41
#